data_AF-A0A520DUQ2-F1
#
_entry.id   AF-A0A520DUQ2-F1
#
_cell.length_a   1.000
_cell.length_b   1.000
_cell.length_c   1.000
_cell.angle_alpha   90.00
_cell.angle_beta   90.00
_cell.angle_gamma   90.00
#
_symmetry.space_group_name_H-M   'P 1'
#
loop_
_entity.id
_entity.type
_entity.pdbx_description
1 polymer ?
#
loop_
_entity_poly.entity_id
_entity_poly.type
_entity_poly.pdbx_seq_one_letter_code
_entity_poly.pdbx_strand_id
1 'polypeptide(L)' 'QDFFDPARRLYARFGFVPCPPFGNYREDPNSAFFVLTL' A
#
# COMPACT_ATOMS: atom_id res chain seq x y z
N GLN A 1 10.75 -8.78 0.39
CA GLN A 1 10.74 -7.74 -0.67
C GLN A 1 10.92 -6.43 0.07
N ASP A 2 12.14 -6.16 0.56
CA ASP A 2 12.32 -5.36 1.79
C ASP A 2 12.53 -3.88 1.50
N PHE A 3 12.74 -3.53 0.23
CA PHE A 3 13.02 -2.17 -0.20
C PHE A 3 11.87 -1.20 0.13
N PHE A 4 10.63 -1.65 0.00
CA PHE A 4 9.43 -0.82 0.26
C PHE A 4 8.82 -1.04 1.64
N ASP A 5 9.38 -1.92 2.47
CA ASP A 5 8.89 -2.17 3.84
C ASP A 5 8.83 -0.91 4.71
N PRO A 6 9.84 -0.01 4.68
CA PRO A 6 9.77 1.23 5.46
C PRO A 6 8.55 2.09 5.10
N ALA A 7 8.25 2.22 3.80
CA ALA A 7 7.10 3.00 3.33
C ALA A 7 5.76 2.34 3.71
N ARG A 8 5.64 1.02 3.53
CA ARG A 8 4.44 0.26 3.91
C ARG A 8 4.16 0.37 5.42
N ARG A 9 5.20 0.29 6.25
CA ARG A 9 5.08 0.47 7.72
C ARG A 9 4.68 1.90 8.09
N LEU A 10 5.18 2.90 7.38
CA LEU A 10 4.81 4.30 7.60
C LEU A 10 3.32 4.50 7.36
N TYR A 11 2.79 4.05 6.22
CA TYR A 11 1.37 4.16 5.92
C TYR A 11 0.51 3.44 6.96
N ALA A 12 0.87 2.21 7.32
CA ALA A 12 0.15 1.45 8.34
C ALA A 12 0.08 2.19 9.71
N ARG A 13 1.16 2.90 10.09
CA ARG A 13 1.16 3.72 11.33
C ARG A 13 0.20 4.91 11.29
N PHE A 14 -0.10 5.44 10.11
CA PHE A 14 -1.03 6.55 9.94
C PHE A 14 -2.47 6.11 9.64
N GLY A 15 -2.80 4.84 9.91
CA GLY A 15 -4.17 4.32 9.77
C GLY A 15 -4.57 3.92 8.35
N PHE A 16 -3.62 3.91 7.41
CA PHE A 16 -3.86 3.35 6.09
C PHE A 16 -4.02 1.83 6.17
N VAL A 17 -5.03 1.31 5.48
CA VAL A 17 -5.30 -0.13 5.40
C VAL A 17 -5.10 -0.64 3.97
N PRO A 18 -4.64 -1.90 3.77
CA PRO A 18 -4.50 -2.48 2.45
C PRO A 18 -5.82 -2.44 1.66
N CYS A 19 -5.75 -2.19 0.36
CA CYS A 19 -6.89 -2.23 -0.55
C CYS A 19 -6.53 -2.90 -1.89
N PRO A 20 -7.54 -3.27 -2.71
CA PRO A 20 -7.29 -3.71 -4.08
C PRO A 20 -6.67 -2.58 -4.95
N PRO A 21 -6.06 -2.91 -6.10
CA PRO A 21 -5.63 -1.93 -7.07
C PRO A 21 -6.80 -1.03 -7.53
N PHE A 22 -6.47 0.19 -7.95
CA PHE A 22 -7.43 1.17 -8.45
C PHE A 22 -7.11 1.62 -9.88
N GLY A 23 -8.13 2.07 -10.61
CA GLY A 23 -7.97 2.49 -12.00
C GLY A 23 -7.36 1.37 -12.87
N ASN A 24 -6.21 1.67 -13.49
CA ASN A 24 -5.50 0.74 -14.37
C ASN A 24 -4.27 0.08 -13.71
N TYR A 25 -4.08 0.27 -12.40
CA TYR A 25 -3.00 -0.41 -11.67
C TYR A 25 -3.30 -1.92 -11.55
N ARG A 26 -2.25 -2.74 -11.62
CA ARG A 26 -2.34 -4.20 -11.51
C ARG A 26 -1.51 -4.68 -10.33
N GLU A 27 -1.85 -5.84 -9.80
CA GLU A 27 -1.02 -6.50 -8.80
C GLU A 27 0.30 -6.95 -9.43
N ASP A 28 1.41 -6.60 -8.77
CA ASP A 28 2.74 -7.09 -9.08
C ASP A 28 3.54 -7.25 -7.78
N PRO A 29 4.65 -8.01 -7.77
CA PRO A 29 5.40 -8.32 -6.55
C PRO A 29 5.96 -7.10 -5.80
N ASN A 30 6.03 -5.93 -6.44
CA ASN A 30 6.55 -4.70 -5.88
C ASN A 30 5.45 -3.67 -5.58
N SER A 31 4.23 -3.86 -6.05
CA SER A 31 3.09 -2.98 -5.77
C SER A 31 2.36 -3.36 -4.49
N ALA A 32 1.96 -2.36 -3.72
CA ALA A 32 1.06 -2.50 -2.59
C ALA A 32 0.15 -1.26 -2.53
N PHE A 33 -1.15 -1.49 -2.39
CA PHE A 33 -2.16 -0.43 -2.41
C PHE A 33 -2.78 -0.26 -1.03
N PHE A 34 -3.03 0.99 -0.65
CA PHE A 34 -3.59 1.33 0.66
C PHE A 34 -4.61 2.47 0.53
N VAL A 35 -5.56 2.52 1.46
CA VAL A 35 -6.57 3.58 1.57
C VAL A 35 -6.64 4.11 3.01
N LEU A 36 -6.91 5.40 3.16
CA LEU A 36 -7.24 6.04 4.43
C LEU A 36 -8.61 6.70 4.29
N THR A 37 -9.53 6.34 5.17
CA THR A 37 -10.82 7.04 5.29
C THR A 37 -10.65 8.19 6.28
N LEU A 38 -10.94 9.41 5.82
CA LEU A 38 -10.80 10.66 6.59
C LEU A 38 -12.06 11.01 7.38
#